data_AF-A0A9N9EDH3-F1
#
_entry.id   AF-A0A9N9EDH3-F1
#
_cell.length_a   1.000
_cell.length_b   1.000
_cell.length_c   1.000
_cell.angle_alpha   90.00
_cell.angle_beta   90.00
_cell.angle_gamma   90.00
#
_symmetry.space_group_name_H-M   'P 1'
#
loop_
_entity.id
_entity.type
_entity.pdbx_description
1 polymer ?
#
loop_
_entity_poly.entity_id
_entity_poly.type
_entity_poly.pdbx_seq_one_letter_code
_entity_poly.pdbx_strand_id
1 'polypeptide(L)'
;MSSFKKRVQTNQTKIPQGTRLSPYNGQLLISTGLYLDFYKIIFKHILGGGIPIGSVLLIKEDRHTEYARLLLKYFLVQGIVSGHHVLLSTAEEREPKNFIMGLPWLSNDTDDSG
;
A
#
# COMPACT_ATOMS: atom_id res chain seq x y z
N MET A 1 34.62 -2.05 28.88
CA MET A 1 33.74 -1.23 28.02
C MET A 1 33.52 -2.00 26.72
N SER A 2 32.35 -2.62 26.52
CA SER A 2 32.10 -3.44 25.33
C SER A 2 31.75 -2.55 24.14
N SER A 3 32.67 -2.43 23.19
CA SER A 3 32.52 -1.66 21.97
C SER A 3 31.85 -2.51 20.89
N PHE A 4 30.54 -2.71 20.99
CA PHE A 4 29.76 -3.20 19.86
C PHE A 4 29.65 -2.09 18.81
N LYS A 5 30.59 -2.06 17.85
CA LYS A 5 30.45 -1.24 16.64
C LYS A 5 29.45 -1.92 15.71
N LYS A 6 28.23 -1.38 15.63
CA LYS A 6 27.26 -1.75 14.61
C LYS A 6 27.92 -1.62 13.24
N ARG A 7 28.11 -2.74 12.55
CA ARG A 7 28.63 -2.77 11.18
C ARG A 7 27.63 -2.05 10.28
N VAL A 8 27.89 -0.78 10.00
CA VAL A 8 27.18 -0.04 8.94
C VAL A 8 27.67 -0.65 7.64
N GLN A 9 26.90 -1.58 7.07
CA GLN A 9 27.13 -2.05 5.71
C GLN A 9 26.93 -0.86 4.78
N THR A 10 28.04 -0.34 4.27
CA THR A 10 28.15 0.80 3.36
C THR A 10 27.72 0.50 1.93
N ASN A 11 27.16 -0.69 1.67
CA ASN A 11 26.54 -1.05 0.39
C ASN A 11 25.05 -1.27 0.61
N GLN A 12 24.32 -0.21 0.99
CA GLN A 12 22.86 -0.25 0.91
C GLN A 12 22.49 -0.30 -0.57
N THR A 13 22.06 -1.47 -1.04
CA THR A 13 21.34 -1.59 -2.30
C THR A 13 20.23 -0.55 -2.31
N LYS A 14 20.18 0.26 -3.36
CA LYS A 14 19.20 1.34 -3.49
C LYS A 14 17.80 0.70 -3.45
N ILE A 15 17.13 0.84 -2.31
CA ILE A 15 15.82 0.23 -2.07
C ILE A 15 14.82 0.87 -3.04
N PRO A 16 13.95 0.11 -3.72
CA PRO A 16 12.95 0.68 -4.61
C PRO A 16 12.04 1.64 -3.85
N GLN A 17 11.64 2.73 -4.51
CA GLN A 17 10.83 3.79 -3.91
C GLN A 17 9.52 3.22 -3.34
N GLY A 18 9.08 3.72 -2.19
CA GLY A 18 7.84 3.23 -1.56
C GLY A 18 7.95 1.84 -0.91
N THR A 19 9.16 1.27 -0.82
CA THR A 19 9.40 0.02 -0.10
C THR A 19 10.32 0.21 1.11
N ARG A 20 10.17 -0.64 2.11
CA ARG A 20 10.96 -0.61 3.35
C ARG A 20 11.38 -2.02 3.75
N LEU A 21 12.59 -2.17 4.27
CA LEU A 21 13.04 -3.44 4.85
C LEU A 21 12.35 -3.70 6.19
N SER A 22 11.80 -4.90 6.34
CA SER A 22 11.27 -5.42 7.61
C SER A 22 12.40 -5.49 8.65
N PRO A 23 12.22 -4.93 9.85
CA PRO A 23 13.22 -5.01 10.91
C PRO A 23 13.37 -6.43 11.48
N TYR A 24 12.38 -7.30 11.27
CA TYR A 24 12.36 -8.66 11.81
C TYR A 24 13.02 -9.67 10.86
N ASN A 25 12.65 -9.63 9.57
CA ASN A 25 13.02 -10.68 8.62
C ASN A 25 13.88 -10.18 7.45
N GLY A 26 14.18 -8.88 7.37
CA GLY A 26 14.95 -8.30 6.26
C GLY A 26 14.26 -8.36 4.90
N GLN A 27 13.00 -8.82 4.83
CA GLN A 27 12.22 -8.83 3.60
C GLN A 27 11.77 -7.40 3.23
N LEU A 28 11.64 -7.15 1.93
CA LEU A 28 11.05 -5.90 1.44
C LEU A 28 9.54 -5.90 1.69
N LEU A 29 9.06 -4.80 2.26
CA LEU A 29 7.67 -4.54 2.54
C LEU A 29 7.18 -3.34 1.73
N ILE A 30 5.94 -3.40 1.25
CA ILE A 30 5.23 -2.32 0.56
C ILE A 30 4.19 -1.73 1.53
N SER A 31 4.02 -0.40 1.53
CA SER A 31 2.93 0.27 2.26
C SER A 31 1.59 0.03 1.59
N THR A 32 0.51 -0.05 2.36
CA THR A 32 -0.86 -0.15 1.83
C THR A 32 -1.51 1.22 1.61
N GLY A 33 -0.84 2.32 1.95
CA GLY A 33 -1.38 3.68 1.82
C GLY A 33 -2.45 4.03 2.86
N LEU A 34 -2.63 3.19 3.87
CA LEU A 34 -3.70 3.33 4.85
C LEU A 34 -3.26 4.25 6.00
N TYR A 35 -3.99 5.36 6.17
CA TYR A 35 -3.87 6.26 7.33
C TYR A 35 -4.90 5.99 8.44
N LEU A 36 -5.81 5.03 8.26
CA LEU A 36 -6.79 4.68 9.29
C LEU A 36 -6.08 4.08 10.51
N ASP A 37 -6.15 4.76 11.66
CA ASP A 37 -5.40 4.38 12.86
C ASP A 37 -5.73 2.97 13.36
N PHE A 38 -7.00 2.55 13.30
CA PHE A 38 -7.41 1.20 13.67
C PHE A 38 -6.74 0.14 12.78
N TYR A 39 -6.77 0.33 11.47
CA TYR A 39 -6.19 -0.62 10.52
C TYR A 39 -4.66 -0.57 10.52
N LYS A 40 -4.07 0.60 10.73
CA LYS A 40 -2.62 0.80 10.92
C LYS A 40 -2.11 0.07 12.17
N ILE A 41 -2.87 0.05 13.26
CA ILE A 41 -2.54 -0.71 14.47
C ILE A 41 -2.55 -2.21 14.19
N ILE A 42 -3.62 -2.72 13.58
CA ILE A 42 -3.74 -4.14 13.22
C ILE A 42 -2.61 -4.54 12.28
N PHE A 43 -2.36 -3.74 11.25
CA PHE A 43 -1.39 -4.05 10.22
C PHE A 43 0.07 -3.89 10.69
N LYS A 44 0.35 -2.93 11.57
CA LYS A 44 1.66 -2.85 12.26
C LYS A 44 1.90 -4.03 13.19
N HIS A 45 0.90 -4.45 13.96
CA HIS A 45 1.06 -5.55 14.91
C HIS A 45 1.09 -6.93 14.24
N ILE A 46 0.28 -7.15 13.20
CA ILE A 46 0.12 -8.47 12.58
C ILE A 46 1.09 -8.67 11.41
N LEU A 47 1.31 -7.64 10.58
CA LEU A 47 2.15 -7.74 9.38
C LEU A 47 3.50 -7.03 9.51
N GLY A 48 3.86 -6.53 10.70
CA GLY A 48 5.13 -5.84 10.92
C GLY A 48 5.23 -4.50 10.19
N GLY A 49 4.10 -3.91 9.81
CA GLY A 49 4.00 -2.56 9.24
C GLY A 49 4.08 -2.46 7.71
N GLY A 50 3.82 -3.55 6.98
CA GLY A 50 3.89 -3.59 5.52
C GLY A 50 3.39 -4.92 4.92
N ILE A 51 3.05 -4.95 3.63
CA ILE A 51 2.81 -6.21 2.90
C ILE A 51 4.15 -6.70 2.35
N PRO A 52 4.61 -7.93 2.62
CA PRO A 52 5.80 -8.48 2.00
C PRO A 52 5.67 -8.57 0.47
N ILE A 53 6.74 -8.21 -0.25
CA ILE A 53 6.78 -8.38 -1.71
C ILE A 53 6.63 -9.86 -2.08
N GLY A 54 5.83 -10.15 -3.09
CA GLY A 54 5.56 -11.52 -3.56
C GLY A 54 4.50 -12.27 -2.75
N SER A 55 3.82 -11.60 -1.81
CA SER A 55 2.67 -12.15 -1.09
C SER A 55 1.34 -11.80 -1.77
N VAL A 56 0.29 -12.55 -1.41
CA VAL A 56 -1.09 -12.31 -1.85
C VAL A 56 -1.91 -11.94 -0.63
N LEU A 57 -2.60 -10.79 -0.70
CA LEU A 57 -3.53 -10.34 0.33
C LEU A 57 -4.96 -10.58 -0.14
N LEU A 58 -5.70 -11.42 0.58
CA LEU A 58 -7.13 -11.61 0.38
C LEU A 58 -7.91 -10.87 1.47
N ILE A 59 -8.86 -10.03 1.05
CA ILE A 59 -9.77 -9.33 1.96
C ILE A 59 -11.16 -9.90 1.74
N LYS A 60 -11.75 -10.48 2.79
CA LYS A 60 -13.14 -10.92 2.77
C LYS A 60 -14.00 -9.78 3.29
N GLU A 61 -14.93 -9.32 2.46
CA GLU A 61 -15.88 -8.28 2.82
C GLU A 61 -17.08 -8.88 3.58
N ASP A 62 -17.59 -8.15 4.57
CA ASP A 62 -18.85 -8.48 5.23
C ASP A 62 -20.03 -7.85 4.48
N ARG A 63 -21.22 -8.45 4.57
CA ARG A 63 -22.39 -8.16 3.71
C ARG A 63 -22.86 -6.70 3.73
N HIS A 64 -22.48 -5.92 4.74
CA HIS A 64 -23.01 -4.56 4.95
C HIS A 64 -21.94 -3.47 4.84
N THR A 65 -20.72 -3.79 4.41
CA THR A 65 -19.63 -2.80 4.37
C THR A 65 -18.96 -2.78 3.01
N GLU A 66 -18.58 -1.59 2.53
CA GLU A 66 -17.75 -1.41 1.31
C GLU A 66 -16.27 -1.12 1.64
N TYR A 67 -15.82 -1.53 2.83
CA TYR A 67 -14.46 -1.24 3.29
C TYR A 67 -13.39 -1.95 2.46
N ALA A 68 -13.66 -3.14 1.91
CA ALA A 68 -12.67 -3.86 1.12
C ALA A 68 -12.37 -3.12 -0.18
N ARG A 69 -13.40 -2.56 -0.83
CA ARG A 69 -13.25 -1.72 -2.01
C ARG A 69 -12.43 -0.46 -1.71
N LEU A 70 -12.70 0.20 -0.58
CA LEU A 70 -11.94 1.37 -0.16
C LEU A 70 -10.47 1.04 0.11
N LEU A 71 -10.18 -0.09 0.77
CA LEU A 71 -8.82 -0.58 1.00
C LEU A 71 -8.08 -0.83 -0.31
N LEU A 72 -8.75 -1.46 -1.29
CA LEU A 72 -8.19 -1.68 -2.62
C LEU A 72 -7.85 -0.34 -3.29
N LYS A 73 -8.73 0.65 -3.24
CA LYS A 73 -8.48 1.99 -3.79
C LYS A 73 -7.21 2.62 -3.19
N TYR A 74 -7.07 2.60 -1.86
CA TYR A 74 -5.86 3.12 -1.21
C TYR A 74 -4.59 2.37 -1.62
N PHE A 75 -4.67 1.05 -1.77
CA PHE A 75 -3.54 0.23 -2.22
C PHE A 75 -3.11 0.61 -3.65
N LEU A 76 -4.07 0.85 -4.56
CA LEU A 76 -3.78 1.30 -5.92
C LEU A 76 -3.13 2.69 -5.92
N VAL A 77 -3.68 3.65 -5.18
CA VAL A 77 -3.11 5.02 -5.08
C VAL A 77 -1.69 4.96 -4.53
N GLN A 78 -1.44 4.15 -3.49
CA GLN A 78 -0.11 3.99 -2.93
C GLN A 78 0.89 3.45 -3.96
N GLY A 79 0.48 2.48 -4.78
CA GLY A 79 1.29 1.99 -5.89
C GLY A 79 1.61 3.09 -6.90
N ILE A 80 0.61 3.86 -7.33
CA ILE A 80 0.76 4.97 -8.29
C ILE A 80 1.72 6.04 -7.74
N VAL A 81 1.51 6.51 -6.51
CA VAL A 81 2.35 7.54 -5.86
C VAL A 81 3.79 7.06 -5.65
N SER A 82 3.98 5.75 -5.43
CA SER A 82 5.31 5.16 -5.29
C SER A 82 6.03 4.95 -6.64
N GLY A 83 5.36 5.21 -7.77
CA GLY A 83 5.89 4.94 -9.10
C GLY A 83 5.90 3.46 -9.49
N HIS A 84 5.11 2.63 -8.81
CA HIS A 84 4.97 1.21 -9.14
C HIS A 84 3.97 1.01 -10.28
N HIS A 85 4.20 -0.01 -11.10
CA HIS A 85 3.21 -0.46 -12.07
C HIS A 85 2.06 -1.16 -11.34
N VAL A 86 0.85 -0.69 -11.57
CA VAL A 86 -0.36 -1.22 -10.94
C VAL A 86 -1.31 -1.71 -12.02
N LEU A 87 -1.86 -2.91 -11.83
CA LEU A 87 -2.91 -3.46 -12.67
C LEU A 87 -4.17 -3.65 -11.83
N LEU A 88 -5.31 -3.26 -12.41
CA LEU A 88 -6.64 -3.49 -11.85
C LEU A 88 -7.38 -4.47 -12.75
N SER A 89 -7.91 -5.54 -12.16
CA SER A 89 -8.86 -6.45 -12.80
C SER A 89 -10.09 -6.55 -11.91
N THR A 90 -11.27 -6.48 -12.52
CA THR A 90 -12.56 -6.52 -11.83
C THR A 90 -13.49 -7.46 -12.56
N ALA A 91 -14.22 -8.29 -11.82
CA ALA A 91 -15.28 -9.14 -12.34
C ALA A 91 -16.68 -8.53 -12.15
N GLU A 92 -16.78 -7.48 -11.31
CA GLU A 92 -18.05 -6.89 -10.90
C GLU A 92 -18.43 -5.68 -11.76
N GLU A 93 -17.46 -4.87 -12.18
CA GLU A 93 -17.70 -3.66 -12.96
C GLU A 93 -17.47 -3.91 -14.45
N ARG A 94 -18.46 -3.51 -15.27
CA ARG A 94 -18.33 -3.53 -16.73
C ARG A 94 -17.32 -2.51 -17.25
N GLU A 95 -17.17 -1.39 -16.55
CA GLU A 95 -16.27 -0.31 -16.95
C GLU A 95 -15.27 0.02 -15.82
N PRO A 96 -14.00 -0.44 -15.93
CA PRO A 96 -12.99 -0.23 -14.90
C PRO A 96 -12.59 1.25 -14.73
N LYS A 97 -12.95 2.10 -15.70
CA LYS A 97 -12.72 3.55 -15.63
C LYS A 97 -13.46 4.20 -14.47
N ASN A 98 -14.66 3.74 -14.16
CA ASN A 98 -15.48 4.28 -13.07
C ASN A 98 -14.82 4.04 -11.71
N PHE A 99 -14.19 2.88 -11.53
CA PHE A 99 -13.40 2.58 -10.33
C PHE A 99 -12.22 3.52 -10.16
N ILE A 100 -11.49 3.76 -11.25
CA ILE A 100 -10.30 4.62 -11.29
C ILE A 100 -10.68 6.08 -11.03
N MET A 101 -11.79 6.56 -11.59
CA MET A 101 -12.33 7.91 -11.31
C MET A 101 -12.70 8.09 -9.83
N GLY A 102 -13.08 7.02 -9.14
CA GLY A 102 -13.41 7.04 -7.72
C GLY A 102 -12.22 6.89 -6.77
N LEU A 103 -10.96 7.05 -7.22
CA LEU A 103 -9.78 6.97 -6.37
C LEU A 103 -9.65 8.22 -5.48
N PRO A 104 -9.32 8.11 -4.17
CA PRO A 104 -9.31 9.20 -3.18
C PRO A 104 -8.40 10.42 -3.46
N TRP A 105 -7.70 10.46 -4.59
CA TRP A 105 -6.78 11.53 -4.99
C TRP A 105 -6.86 11.85 -6.49
N LEU A 106 -7.62 11.07 -7.28
CA LEU A 106 -7.76 11.26 -8.73
C LEU A 106 -9.14 11.87 -9.10
N SER A 107 -9.88 12.43 -8.13
CA SER A 107 -11.07 13.20 -8.46
C SER A 107 -10.63 14.38 -9.33
N ASN A 108 -11.03 14.35 -10.60
CA ASN A 108 -10.65 15.39 -11.56
C ASN A 108 -11.05 16.77 -11.04
N ASP A 109 -10.07 17.65 -10.84
CA ASP A 109 -10.27 19.10 -10.67
C ASP A 109 -10.68 19.75 -12.02
N THR A 110 -11.60 19.13 -12.75
CA THR A 110 -12.24 19.75 -13.92
C THR A 110 -13.65 20.10 -13.50
N ASP A 111 -13.79 21.23 -12.82
CA ASP A 111 -14.96 22.12 -12.81
C ASP A 111 -14.67 23.25 -11.80
N ASP A 112 -14.05 24.34 -12.27
CA ASP A 112 -14.26 25.72 -11.79
C ASP A 112 -13.40 26.68 -12.64
N SER A 113 -13.84 26.91 -13.87
CA SER A 113 -13.43 28.06 -14.70
C SER A 113 -14.63 28.46 -15.55
N GLY A 114 -15.63 29.04 -14.86
CA GLY A 114 -16.69 29.84 -15.49
C GLY A 114 -16.22 31.26 -15.74
#